data_AF-A0AAJ1ZSG0-F1
#
_entry.id   AF-A0AAJ1ZSG0-F1
#
_cell.length_a   1.000
_cell.length_b   1.000
_cell.length_c   1.000
_cell.angle_alpha   90.00
_cell.angle_beta   90.00
_cell.angle_gamma   90.00
#
_symmetry.space_group_name_H-M   'P 1'
#
loop_
_entity.id
_entity.type
_entity.pdbx_description
1 polymer ?
#
loop_
_entity_poly.entity_id
_entity_poly.type
_entity_poly.pdbx_seq_one_letter_code
_entity_poly.pdbx_strand_id
1 'polypeptide(L)'
;IYGTHHLDQQGAKWEAQLRHEAAIARQVVFEGESTVAALQCARVLETDVVLPDAPKGQVIIEVTHRGARDKSYTNSYKAIPADRRFRLEIRPDTWPKIAGTLSARVCSPDKYTYGYLNSVGYYVVRFDVDFADWPKGGESVPLRLAKPFAGKLQT
;
A
#
# COMPACT_ATOMS: atom_id res chain seq x y z
N ILE A 1 -2.02 17.42 3.49
CA ILE A 1 -2.42 16.02 3.26
C ILE A 1 -2.10 15.26 4.55
N TYR A 2 -3.11 14.99 5.38
CA TYR A 2 -2.97 14.17 6.58
C TYR A 2 -3.15 12.70 6.16
N GLY A 3 -2.31 11.78 6.63
CA GLY A 3 -2.46 10.33 6.34
C GLY A 3 -1.45 9.69 5.39
N THR A 4 -0.35 10.36 5.01
CA THR A 4 0.72 9.75 4.18
C THR A 4 1.91 9.23 5.00
N HIS A 5 1.83 9.23 6.33
CA HIS A 5 2.80 8.57 7.23
C HIS A 5 4.29 8.95 7.02
N HIS A 6 4.59 10.13 6.49
CA HIS A 6 5.97 10.59 6.28
C HIS A 6 6.51 11.35 7.48
N LEU A 7 7.75 11.02 7.87
CA LEU A 7 8.48 11.72 8.91
C LEU A 7 9.17 12.99 8.38
N ASP A 8 9.49 13.03 7.09
CA ASP A 8 10.26 14.10 6.45
C ASP A 8 9.76 14.45 5.05
N GLN A 9 10.26 15.57 4.51
CA GLN A 9 9.85 16.06 3.19
C GLN A 9 10.34 15.16 2.05
N GLN A 10 11.50 14.51 2.22
CA GLN A 10 12.05 13.64 1.19
C GLN A 10 11.21 12.37 1.03
N GLY A 11 10.83 11.73 2.15
CA GLY A 11 9.90 10.60 2.14
C GLY A 11 8.55 10.97 1.51
N ALA A 12 8.05 12.17 1.78
CA ALA A 12 6.80 12.65 1.17
C ALA A 12 6.88 12.83 -0.35
N LYS A 13 7.99 13.39 -0.86
CA LYS A 13 8.22 13.49 -2.30
C LYS A 13 8.33 12.12 -2.96
N TRP A 14 9.03 11.20 -2.31
CA TRP A 14 9.22 9.84 -2.82
C TRP A 14 7.91 9.07 -2.96
N GLU A 15 7.07 9.06 -1.92
CA GLU A 15 5.77 8.38 -2.00
C GLU A 15 4.81 9.05 -2.98
N ALA A 16 4.82 10.38 -3.06
CA ALA A 16 4.04 11.10 -4.07
C ALA A 16 4.46 10.67 -5.49
N GLN A 17 5.77 10.52 -5.74
CA GLN A 17 6.28 10.01 -7.01
C GLN A 17 5.81 8.58 -7.26
N LEU A 18 5.88 7.68 -6.28
CA LEU A 18 5.42 6.30 -6.46
C LEU A 18 3.92 6.20 -6.77
N ARG A 19 3.08 7.00 -6.10
CA ARG A 19 1.64 7.07 -6.39
C ARG A 19 1.38 7.62 -7.80
N HIS A 20 2.13 8.65 -8.19
CA HIS A 20 2.04 9.22 -9.53
C HIS A 20 2.42 8.20 -10.61
N GLU A 21 3.55 7.50 -10.45
CA GLU A 21 3.98 6.43 -11.36
C GLU A 21 2.94 5.31 -11.43
N ALA A 22 2.35 4.91 -10.30
CA ALA A 22 1.31 3.88 -10.27
C ALA A 22 0.02 4.29 -11.00
N ALA A 23 -0.38 5.56 -10.88
CA ALA A 23 -1.52 6.12 -11.60
C ALA A 23 -1.25 6.19 -13.12
N ILE A 24 -0.07 6.69 -13.53
CA ILE A 24 0.32 6.76 -14.95
C ILE A 24 0.39 5.38 -15.58
N ALA A 25 0.95 4.39 -14.89
CA ALA A 25 1.10 3.03 -15.40
C ALA A 25 -0.23 2.43 -15.86
N ARG A 26 -1.33 2.74 -15.17
CA ARG A 26 -2.69 2.25 -15.48
C ARG A 26 -3.61 3.30 -16.10
N GLN A 27 -3.09 4.47 -16.44
CA GLN A 27 -3.88 5.53 -17.08
C GLN A 27 -4.45 5.07 -18.43
N VAL A 28 -3.72 4.18 -19.12
CA VAL A 28 -4.19 3.50 -20.33
C VAL A 28 -4.04 2.01 -20.09
N VAL A 29 -5.14 1.28 -20.29
CA VAL A 29 -5.18 -0.18 -20.24
C VAL A 29 -5.77 -0.65 -21.56
N PHE A 30 -5.02 -1.50 -22.26
CA PHE A 30 -5.50 -2.20 -23.43
C PHE A 30 -6.10 -3.53 -23.02
N GLU A 31 -7.19 -3.90 -23.66
CA GLU A 31 -7.80 -5.22 -23.54
C GLU A 31 -7.84 -5.85 -24.93
N GLY A 32 -7.54 -7.15 -25.00
CA GLY A 32 -7.51 -7.84 -26.28
C GLY A 32 -7.66 -9.34 -26.12
N GLU A 33 -7.92 -9.99 -27.25
CA GLU A 33 -7.97 -11.45 -27.37
C GLU A 33 -6.91 -11.94 -28.34
N SER A 34 -6.39 -13.13 -28.12
CA SER A 34 -5.40 -13.76 -29.01
C SER A 34 -5.51 -15.28 -28.98
N THR A 35 -4.81 -15.91 -29.90
CA THR A 35 -4.62 -17.37 -29.99
C THR A 35 -3.15 -17.76 -29.74
N VAL A 36 -2.29 -16.80 -29.39
CA VAL A 36 -0.87 -17.03 -29.11
C VAL A 36 -0.71 -17.80 -27.80
N ALA A 37 -0.22 -19.04 -27.88
CA ALA A 37 -0.01 -19.90 -26.71
C ALA A 37 1.11 -19.39 -25.77
N ALA A 38 2.12 -18.72 -26.33
CA ALA A 38 3.26 -18.19 -25.59
C ALA A 38 2.98 -16.84 -24.89
N LEU A 39 1.76 -16.32 -24.97
CA LEU A 39 1.39 -15.04 -24.37
C LEU A 39 1.44 -15.16 -22.84
N GLN A 40 2.20 -14.30 -22.17
CA GLN A 40 2.44 -14.38 -20.73
C GLN A 40 2.55 -12.98 -20.14
N CYS A 41 2.27 -12.85 -18.84
CA CYS A 41 2.53 -11.61 -18.11
C CYS A 41 4.01 -11.21 -18.20
N ALA A 42 4.29 -9.91 -18.10
CA ALA A 42 5.61 -9.30 -18.23
C ALA A 42 6.29 -9.49 -19.61
N ARG A 43 5.54 -9.89 -20.65
CA ARG A 43 5.98 -9.83 -22.04
C ARG A 43 5.53 -8.53 -22.68
N VAL A 44 6.38 -7.97 -23.55
CA VAL A 44 6.01 -6.90 -24.46
C VAL A 44 5.40 -7.53 -25.70
N LEU A 45 4.18 -7.12 -26.02
CA LEU A 45 3.47 -7.48 -27.24
C LEU A 45 3.51 -6.27 -28.18
N GLU A 46 3.95 -6.51 -29.40
CA GLU A 46 3.86 -5.55 -30.49
C GLU A 46 2.77 -6.02 -31.45
N THR A 47 1.95 -5.08 -31.92
CA THR A 47 0.89 -5.32 -32.89
C THR A 47 1.29 -4.73 -34.23
N ASP A 48 0.76 -5.29 -35.33
CA ASP A 48 1.03 -4.78 -36.69
C ASP A 48 0.61 -3.31 -36.87
N VAL A 49 -0.37 -2.87 -36.09
CA VAL A 49 -0.79 -1.47 -35.99
C VAL A 49 -0.07 -0.82 -34.82
N VAL A 50 0.56 0.33 -35.08
CA VAL A 50 1.14 1.16 -34.03
C VAL A 50 0.01 1.83 -33.24
N LEU A 51 -0.08 1.49 -31.96
CA LEU A 51 -1.02 2.12 -31.04
C LEU A 51 -0.49 3.51 -30.65
N PRO A 52 -1.26 4.60 -30.82
CA PRO A 52 -0.82 5.95 -30.46
C PRO A 52 -0.37 6.09 -29.01
N ASP A 53 -1.05 5.40 -28.09
CA ASP A 53 -0.78 5.41 -26.65
C ASP A 53 0.33 4.44 -26.22
N ALA A 54 0.83 3.59 -27.12
CA ALA A 54 1.85 2.58 -26.86
C ALA A 54 2.80 2.38 -28.06
N PRO A 55 3.57 3.42 -28.44
CA PRO A 55 4.43 3.38 -29.63
C PRO A 55 5.58 2.36 -29.52
N LYS A 56 5.91 1.90 -28.30
CA LYS A 56 6.92 0.88 -28.01
C LYS A 56 6.31 -0.50 -27.69
N GLY A 57 5.05 -0.71 -28.08
CA GLY A 57 4.28 -1.90 -27.72
C GLY A 57 3.68 -1.82 -26.32
N GLN A 58 3.02 -2.90 -25.93
CA GLN A 58 2.25 -3.01 -24.69
C GLN A 58 2.80 -4.15 -23.84
N VAL A 59 2.99 -3.92 -22.54
CA VAL A 59 3.40 -4.96 -21.59
C VAL A 59 2.18 -5.60 -20.96
N ILE A 60 2.12 -6.93 -21.00
CA ILE A 60 0.99 -7.72 -20.52
C ILE A 60 1.02 -7.78 -18.99
N ILE A 61 -0.07 -7.36 -18.37
CA ILE A 61 -0.23 -7.35 -16.90
C ILE A 61 -1.15 -8.47 -16.42
N GLU A 62 -2.05 -8.96 -17.28
CA GLU A 62 -2.98 -10.04 -16.99
C GLU A 62 -3.20 -10.87 -18.25
N VAL A 63 -3.24 -12.19 -18.11
CA VAL A 63 -3.62 -13.10 -19.18
C VAL A 63 -4.49 -14.22 -18.62
N THR A 64 -5.60 -14.49 -19.29
CA THR A 64 -6.49 -15.60 -18.98
C THR A 64 -6.55 -16.52 -20.19
N HIS A 65 -6.00 -17.72 -20.03
CA HIS A 65 -6.00 -18.76 -21.05
C HIS A 65 -7.28 -19.60 -20.96
N ARG A 66 -7.89 -19.91 -22.10
CA ARG A 66 -9.09 -20.75 -22.21
C ARG A 66 -8.89 -21.80 -23.29
N GLY A 67 -9.34 -23.02 -23.02
CA GLY A 67 -9.31 -24.12 -23.98
C GLY A 67 -10.03 -25.34 -23.42
N ALA A 68 -10.64 -26.14 -24.29
CA ALA A 68 -11.32 -27.38 -23.92
C ALA A 68 -11.13 -28.43 -25.02
N ARG A 69 -11.50 -29.70 -24.79
CA ARG A 69 -11.37 -30.74 -25.83
C ARG A 69 -12.27 -30.48 -27.05
N ASP A 70 -13.39 -29.79 -26.82
CA ASP A 70 -14.40 -29.41 -27.80
C ASP A 70 -14.28 -27.94 -28.26
N LYS A 71 -13.28 -27.19 -27.76
CA LYS A 71 -13.11 -25.77 -28.08
C LYS A 71 -11.66 -25.42 -28.39
N SER A 72 -11.46 -24.64 -29.44
CA SER A 72 -10.16 -24.06 -29.78
C SER A 72 -9.60 -23.24 -28.62
N TYR A 73 -8.27 -23.22 -28.53
CA TYR A 73 -7.56 -22.40 -27.56
C TYR A 73 -7.72 -20.90 -27.88
N THR A 74 -8.01 -20.11 -26.85
CA THR A 74 -8.03 -18.65 -26.90
C THR A 74 -7.45 -18.07 -25.62
N ASN A 75 -7.03 -16.82 -25.64
CA ASN A 75 -6.73 -16.07 -24.43
C ASN A 75 -7.29 -14.66 -24.50
N SER A 76 -7.63 -14.11 -23.34
CA SER A 76 -7.89 -12.69 -23.15
C SER A 76 -6.76 -12.10 -22.31
N TYR A 77 -6.35 -10.88 -22.60
CA TYR A 77 -5.26 -10.23 -21.89
C TYR A 77 -5.56 -8.76 -21.62
N LYS A 78 -4.91 -8.23 -20.58
CA LYS A 78 -4.81 -6.80 -20.31
C LYS A 78 -3.36 -6.39 -20.39
N ALA A 79 -3.12 -5.23 -20.98
CA ALA A 79 -1.78 -4.68 -21.13
C ALA A 79 -1.75 -3.19 -20.83
N ILE A 80 -0.57 -2.69 -20.50
CA ILE A 80 -0.30 -1.25 -20.33
C ILE A 80 0.81 -0.85 -21.31
N PRO A 81 0.96 0.45 -21.65
CA PRO A 81 2.06 0.90 -22.49
C PRO A 81 3.44 0.50 -21.94
N ALA A 82 4.30 -0.08 -22.77
CA ALA A 82 5.61 -0.61 -22.36
C ALA A 82 6.64 0.48 -22.04
N ASP A 83 6.41 1.72 -22.48
CA ASP A 83 7.23 2.90 -22.16
C ASP A 83 7.02 3.40 -20.71
N ARG A 84 5.96 2.96 -20.04
CA ARG A 84 5.64 3.34 -18.67
C ARG A 84 6.26 2.36 -17.67
N ARG A 85 6.73 2.90 -16.54
CA ARG A 85 7.25 2.07 -15.44
C ARG A 85 6.11 1.31 -14.79
N PHE A 86 6.20 -0.01 -14.76
CA PHE A 86 5.25 -0.82 -14.01
C PHE A 86 5.33 -0.54 -12.51
N ARG A 87 4.16 -0.43 -11.89
CA ARG A 87 3.96 -0.36 -10.43
C ARG A 87 2.77 -1.24 -10.06
N LEU A 88 2.81 -1.83 -8.88
CA LEU A 88 1.64 -2.51 -8.33
C LEU A 88 0.52 -1.49 -8.07
N GLU A 89 -0.71 -1.96 -8.20
CA GLU A 89 -1.87 -1.12 -7.96
C GLU A 89 -1.98 -0.80 -6.48
N ILE A 90 -2.13 0.48 -6.18
CA ILE A 90 -2.37 0.94 -4.82
C ILE A 90 -3.88 0.84 -4.61
N ARG A 91 -4.31 -0.04 -3.70
CA ARG A 91 -5.73 -0.30 -3.36
C ARG A 91 -6.03 0.11 -1.91
N PRO A 92 -6.25 1.40 -1.61
CA PRO A 92 -6.49 1.89 -0.24
C PRO A 92 -7.78 1.36 0.39
N ASP A 93 -8.70 0.85 -0.44
CA ASP A 93 -9.91 0.14 -0.04
C ASP A 93 -9.60 -1.16 0.71
N THR A 94 -8.54 -1.87 0.32
CA THR A 94 -8.11 -3.15 0.94
C THR A 94 -7.27 -2.98 2.21
N TRP A 95 -6.85 -1.76 2.53
CA TRP A 95 -6.00 -1.51 3.69
C TRP A 95 -6.76 -1.72 5.01
N PRO A 96 -6.10 -2.28 6.04
CA PRO A 96 -6.72 -2.46 7.35
C PRO A 96 -7.11 -1.11 7.94
N LYS A 97 -8.37 -0.99 8.36
CA LYS A 97 -8.94 0.23 8.95
C LYS A 97 -9.46 -0.08 10.35
N ILE A 98 -9.16 0.80 11.30
CA ILE A 98 -9.74 0.77 12.63
C ILE A 98 -10.96 1.70 12.58
N ALA A 99 -12.17 1.12 12.62
CA ALA A 99 -13.41 1.88 12.46
C ALA A 99 -13.83 2.66 13.73
N GLY A 100 -13.27 2.34 14.89
CA GLY A 100 -13.63 2.93 16.17
C GLY A 100 -12.44 3.08 17.12
N THR A 101 -12.72 3.18 18.41
CA THR A 101 -11.68 3.23 19.44
C THR A 101 -11.31 1.82 19.89
N LEU A 102 -10.04 1.64 20.28
CA LEU A 102 -9.54 0.40 20.86
C LEU A 102 -9.27 0.64 22.35
N SER A 103 -9.66 -0.31 23.19
CA SER A 103 -9.26 -0.32 24.60
C SER A 103 -7.81 -0.79 24.72
N ALA A 104 -7.11 -0.22 25.71
CA ALA A 104 -5.73 -0.54 26.01
C ALA A 104 -5.44 -0.26 27.47
N ARG A 105 -4.43 -0.95 28.02
CA ARG A 105 -3.94 -0.78 29.39
C ARG A 105 -2.62 -0.01 29.38
N VAL A 106 -2.49 1.00 30.23
CA VAL A 106 -1.24 1.77 30.35
C VAL A 106 -0.14 0.87 30.92
N CYS A 107 0.99 0.80 30.21
CA CYS A 107 2.16 0.03 30.60
C CYS A 107 3.27 0.97 31.11
N SER A 108 4.13 0.43 31.97
CA SER A 108 5.34 1.09 32.44
C SER A 108 6.56 0.17 32.25
N PRO A 109 7.74 0.72 31.96
CA PRO A 109 8.98 -0.03 32.03
C PRO A 109 9.20 -0.56 33.45
N ASP A 110 9.89 -1.70 33.58
CA ASP A 110 9.99 -2.52 34.81
C ASP A 110 10.31 -1.76 36.11
N LYS A 111 10.97 -0.61 36.04
CA LYS A 111 11.43 0.15 37.21
C LYS A 111 10.40 1.14 37.78
N TYR A 112 9.21 1.29 37.18
CA TYR A 112 8.23 2.30 37.58
C TYR A 112 6.96 1.69 38.19
N THR A 113 6.64 2.10 39.42
CA THR A 113 5.42 1.70 40.16
C THR A 113 4.13 2.30 39.57
N TYR A 114 4.23 3.43 38.86
CA TYR A 114 3.10 4.14 38.25
C TYR A 114 3.24 4.20 36.73
N GLY A 115 2.18 4.65 36.05
CA GLY A 115 2.20 4.88 34.60
C GLY A 115 3.37 5.77 34.20
N TYR A 116 4.20 5.26 33.31
CA TYR A 116 5.39 5.97 32.85
C TYR A 116 5.02 6.94 31.71
N LEU A 117 5.42 8.19 31.88
CA LEU A 117 5.29 9.24 30.88
C LEU A 117 6.69 9.70 30.46
N ASN A 118 6.91 9.90 29.17
CA ASN A 118 8.15 10.52 28.69
C ASN A 118 8.15 12.03 28.98
N SER A 119 9.28 12.71 28.70
CA SER A 119 9.44 14.15 28.94
C SER A 119 8.44 15.05 28.18
N VAL A 120 7.76 14.51 27.17
CA VAL A 120 6.75 15.20 26.34
C VAL A 120 5.33 14.74 26.70
N GLY A 121 5.16 13.92 27.75
CA GLY A 121 3.87 13.44 28.23
C GLY A 121 3.26 12.28 27.42
N TYR A 122 4.06 11.52 26.66
CA TYR A 122 3.60 10.32 25.95
C TYR A 122 3.76 9.09 26.83
N TYR A 123 2.87 8.11 26.63
CA TYR A 123 2.81 6.88 27.41
C TYR A 123 2.73 5.66 26.51
N VAL A 124 3.13 4.50 27.02
CA VAL A 124 3.05 3.22 26.31
C VAL A 124 1.80 2.47 26.79
N VAL A 125 1.15 1.75 25.90
CA VAL A 125 -0.03 0.95 26.22
C VAL A 125 0.10 -0.45 25.65
N ARG A 126 -0.58 -1.41 26.25
CA ARG A 126 -0.87 -2.71 25.65
C ARG A 126 -2.31 -2.74 25.17
N PHE A 127 -2.51 -2.90 23.87
CA PHE A 127 -3.85 -3.07 23.30
C PHE A 127 -4.42 -4.44 23.66
N ASP A 128 -5.72 -4.52 23.92
CA ASP A 128 -6.36 -5.79 24.30
C ASP A 128 -6.42 -6.80 23.15
N VAL A 129 -6.25 -6.33 21.91
CA VAL A 129 -6.14 -7.16 20.70
C VAL A 129 -4.72 -7.72 20.49
N ASP A 130 -3.74 -7.30 21.31
CA ASP A 130 -2.36 -7.75 21.20
C ASP A 130 -2.08 -8.93 22.15
N PHE A 131 -2.04 -10.11 21.53
CA PHE A 131 -1.78 -11.39 22.20
C PHE A 131 -0.31 -11.77 22.24
N ALA A 132 0.58 -10.99 21.63
CA ALA A 132 2.01 -11.29 21.66
C ALA A 132 2.63 -10.96 23.02
N ASP A 133 3.70 -11.66 23.36
CA ASP A 133 4.51 -11.36 24.53
C ASP A 133 5.58 -10.34 24.18
N TRP A 134 5.57 -9.23 24.91
CA TRP A 134 6.48 -8.11 24.72
C TRP A 134 7.23 -7.81 26.03
N PRO A 135 8.47 -7.28 25.94
CA PRO A 135 9.14 -6.72 27.10
C PRO A 135 8.35 -5.51 27.62
N LYS A 136 8.37 -5.31 28.95
CA LYS A 136 7.62 -4.20 29.56
C LYS A 136 8.15 -2.84 29.09
N GLY A 137 7.24 -1.99 28.63
CA GLY A 137 7.54 -0.71 28.00
C GLY A 137 7.80 -0.80 26.48
N GLY A 138 7.71 -1.98 25.88
CA GLY A 138 7.85 -2.23 24.45
C GLY A 138 6.55 -2.64 23.75
N GLU A 139 5.41 -2.61 24.44
CA GLU A 139 4.11 -3.07 23.94
C GLU A 139 3.48 -2.14 22.89
N SER A 140 3.89 -0.87 22.86
CA SER A 140 3.50 0.06 21.80
C SER A 140 4.56 1.13 21.59
N VAL A 141 4.46 1.81 20.45
CA VAL A 141 5.09 3.13 20.32
C VAL A 141 4.46 4.11 21.32
N PRO A 142 5.21 5.11 21.84
CA PRO A 142 4.67 6.10 22.76
C PRO A 142 3.51 6.88 22.13
N LEU A 143 2.36 6.87 22.79
CA LEU A 143 1.12 7.50 22.35
C LEU A 143 0.90 8.85 23.04
N ARG A 144 0.24 9.77 22.34
CA ARG A 144 -0.13 11.09 22.88
C ARG A 144 -1.37 10.98 23.76
N LEU A 145 -1.36 11.67 24.90
CA LEU A 145 -2.54 11.82 25.75
C LEU A 145 -3.34 13.05 25.33
N ALA A 146 -4.63 12.87 25.04
CA ALA A 146 -5.54 13.99 24.86
C ALA A 146 -5.79 14.66 26.22
N LYS A 147 -5.57 15.97 26.31
CA LYS A 147 -5.78 16.77 27.52
C LYS A 147 -6.91 17.78 27.32
N PRO A 148 -7.65 18.16 28.38
CA PRO A 148 -8.67 19.22 28.30
C PRO A 148 -8.11 20.59 27.89
N PHE A 149 -6.85 20.87 28.21
CA PHE A 149 -6.13 22.08 27.82
C PHE A 149 -4.67 21.74 27.44
N ALA A 150 -4.15 22.40 26.41
CA ALA A 150 -2.76 22.27 25.98
C ALA A 150 -2.22 23.65 25.56
N GLY A 151 -1.17 24.13 26.24
CA GLY A 151 -0.54 25.43 25.99
C GLY A 151 0.98 25.32 26.08
N LYS A 152 1.72 26.35 25.61
CA LYS A 152 3.20 26.35 25.50
C LYS A 152 3.94 25.97 26.80
N LEU A 153 3.31 26.14 27.97
CA LEU A 153 3.86 25.84 29.30
C LEU A 153 3.03 24.83 30.10
N GLN A 154 2.04 24.20 29.48
CA GLN A 154 1.19 23.18 30.12
C GLN A 154 1.56 21.84 29.50
N THR A 155 2.54 21.16 30.13
CA THR A 155 3.01 19.85 29.67
C THR A 155 2.16 18.73 30.19
#